data_AF-A0A3L6JDV9-F1
#
_entry.id   AF-A0A3L6JDV9-F1
#
_cell.length_a   1.000
_cell.length_b   1.000
_cell.length_c   1.000
_cell.angle_alpha   90.00
_cell.angle_beta   90.00
_cell.angle_gamma   90.00
#
_symmetry.space_group_name_H-M   'P 1'
#
loop_
_entity.id
_entity.type
_entity.pdbx_description
1 polymer ?
#
loop_
_entity_poly.entity_id
_entity_poly.type
_entity_poly.pdbx_seq_one_letter_code
_entity_poly.pdbx_strand_id
1 'polypeptide(L)'
;MAEELMRKELIQAHLNMRTHLYRVIDGLTQEILMKQISDEKQFPHMLSLIWHIGGAETYWFHRAKHDIGPKFSIETFDDIQAKLRANTDGIRRVVSQCDGRQIRIVPPTTEGGPSVAWCILRTYQHGLYHAAQISKIRHMIGGIPPLSSQEDTWSTAVDSVIEIVKKLHDEKLGQITE
;
A
#
# COMPACT_ATOMS: atom_id res chain seq x y z
N MET A 1 -0.96 -8.69 -24.13
CA MET A 1 -1.28 -9.79 -23.19
C MET A 1 -0.48 -9.66 -21.89
N ALA A 2 0.86 -9.58 -21.95
CA ALA A 2 1.70 -9.39 -20.75
C ALA A 2 1.41 -8.09 -19.98
N GLU A 3 1.19 -6.97 -20.67
CA GLU A 3 0.93 -5.68 -20.02
C GLU A 3 -0.39 -5.66 -19.23
N GLU A 4 -1.47 -6.15 -19.82
CA GLU A 4 -2.79 -6.24 -19.15
C GLU A 4 -2.75 -7.19 -17.95
N LEU A 5 -1.99 -8.29 -18.06
CA LEU A 5 -1.75 -9.16 -16.92
C LEU A 5 -1.01 -8.41 -15.81
N MET A 6 0.09 -7.72 -16.13
CA MET A 6 0.85 -6.94 -15.14
C MET A 6 0.00 -5.87 -14.45
N ARG A 7 -0.89 -5.18 -15.19
CA ARG A 7 -1.85 -4.22 -14.60
C ARG A 7 -2.74 -4.87 -13.56
N LYS A 8 -3.31 -6.04 -13.88
CA LYS A 8 -4.17 -6.80 -12.93
C LYS A 8 -3.39 -7.23 -11.69
N GLU A 9 -2.18 -7.73 -11.87
CA GLU A 9 -1.32 -8.18 -10.75
C GLU A 9 -0.93 -7.02 -9.84
N LEU A 10 -0.54 -5.87 -10.40
CA LEU A 10 -0.23 -4.66 -9.64
C LEU A 10 -1.43 -4.16 -8.83
N ILE A 11 -2.62 -4.12 -9.44
CA ILE A 11 -3.86 -3.77 -8.75
C ILE A 11 -4.14 -4.79 -7.63
N GLN A 12 -4.03 -6.08 -7.92
CA GLN A 12 -4.33 -7.13 -6.95
C GLN A 12 -3.36 -7.09 -5.76
N ALA A 13 -2.07 -6.85 -5.99
CA ALA A 13 -1.09 -6.70 -4.92
C ALA A 13 -1.46 -5.53 -3.98
N HIS A 14 -1.80 -4.37 -4.55
CA HIS A 14 -2.28 -3.23 -3.77
C HIS A 14 -3.54 -3.56 -2.97
N LEU A 15 -4.52 -4.22 -3.59
CA LEU A 15 -5.76 -4.63 -2.93
C LEU A 15 -5.50 -5.60 -1.78
N ASN A 16 -4.62 -6.59 -1.96
CA ASN A 16 -4.29 -7.56 -0.93
C ASN A 16 -3.65 -6.88 0.30
N MET A 17 -2.68 -5.97 0.07
CA MET A 17 -2.13 -5.13 1.14
C MET A 17 -3.20 -4.29 1.82
N ARG A 18 -4.07 -3.64 1.03
CA ARG A 18 -5.12 -2.78 1.59
C ARG A 18 -6.12 -3.57 2.42
N THR A 19 -6.53 -4.74 1.98
CA THR A 19 -7.41 -5.65 2.72
C THR A 19 -6.79 -6.06 4.05
N HIS A 20 -5.50 -6.41 4.05
CA HIS A 20 -4.78 -6.70 5.29
C HIS A 20 -4.74 -5.47 6.22
N LEU A 21 -4.45 -4.28 5.67
CA LEU A 21 -4.47 -3.05 6.45
C LEU A 21 -5.86 -2.77 7.06
N TYR A 22 -6.94 -2.92 6.28
CA TYR A 22 -8.30 -2.75 6.80
C TYR A 22 -8.59 -3.70 7.94
N ARG A 23 -8.21 -4.97 7.82
CA ARG A 23 -8.38 -5.95 8.90
C ARG A 23 -7.66 -5.51 10.17
N VAL A 24 -6.42 -5.04 10.07
CA VAL A 24 -5.63 -4.68 11.27
C VAL A 24 -6.00 -3.32 11.85
N ILE A 25 -6.69 -2.44 11.12
CA ILE A 25 -7.25 -1.20 11.71
C ILE A 25 -8.70 -1.34 12.14
N ASP A 26 -9.34 -2.46 11.80
CA ASP A 26 -10.75 -2.69 12.13
C ASP A 26 -10.98 -2.72 13.65
N GLY A 27 -12.08 -2.10 14.06
CA GLY A 27 -12.49 -1.95 15.46
C GLY A 27 -11.61 -1.03 16.32
N LEU A 28 -10.49 -0.48 15.83
CA LEU A 28 -9.67 0.44 16.63
C LEU A 28 -10.44 1.74 16.84
N THR A 29 -10.56 2.21 18.08
CA THR A 29 -11.21 3.49 18.39
C THR A 29 -10.24 4.65 18.22
N GLN A 30 -10.77 5.89 18.18
CA GLN A 30 -9.95 7.10 18.20
C GLN A 30 -8.99 7.12 19.41
N GLU A 31 -9.44 6.72 20.60
CA GLU A 31 -8.60 6.63 21.80
C GLU A 31 -7.41 5.71 21.58
N ILE A 32 -7.65 4.51 21.04
CA ILE A 32 -6.61 3.52 20.77
C ILE A 32 -5.63 4.05 19.71
N LEU A 33 -6.13 4.65 18.62
CA LEU A 33 -5.30 5.17 17.55
C LEU A 33 -4.41 6.34 17.96
N MET A 34 -4.87 7.16 18.91
CA MET A 34 -4.17 8.33 19.44
C MET A 34 -3.28 8.02 20.64
N LYS A 35 -3.27 6.77 21.13
CA LYS A 35 -2.40 6.37 22.23
C LYS A 35 -0.94 6.55 21.82
N GLN A 36 -0.15 7.18 22.70
CA GLN A 36 1.29 7.30 22.50
C GLN A 36 1.95 5.93 22.65
N ILE A 37 2.70 5.53 21.62
CA ILE A 37 3.36 4.23 21.50
C ILE A 37 4.87 4.35 21.25
N SER A 38 5.35 5.57 21.01
CA SER A 38 6.75 5.91 20.76
C SER A 38 7.08 7.29 21.36
N ASP A 39 8.35 7.52 21.66
CA ASP A 39 8.92 8.82 22.03
C ASP A 39 9.29 9.68 20.81
N GLU A 40 9.15 9.14 19.60
CA GLU A 40 9.32 9.87 18.35
C GLU A 40 8.38 11.07 18.24
N LYS A 41 8.95 12.25 17.99
CA LYS A 41 8.18 13.50 17.89
C LYS A 41 7.21 13.54 16.70
N GLN A 42 7.54 12.87 15.60
CA GLN A 42 6.77 12.97 14.34
C GLN A 42 5.69 11.90 14.23
N PHE A 43 5.96 10.67 14.71
CA PHE A 43 5.05 9.53 14.55
C PHE A 43 4.77 8.81 15.87
N PRO A 44 4.30 9.51 16.93
CA PRO A 44 4.14 8.91 18.25
C PRO A 44 2.94 7.95 18.36
N HIS A 45 2.06 7.85 17.36
CA HIS A 45 0.72 7.24 17.46
C HIS A 45 0.41 6.29 16.30
N MET A 46 -0.49 5.32 16.47
CA MET A 46 -0.91 4.45 15.36
C MET A 46 -1.60 5.22 14.22
N LEU A 47 -2.36 6.27 14.55
CA LEU A 47 -2.96 7.15 13.54
C LEU A 47 -1.91 7.75 12.60
N SER A 48 -0.75 8.12 13.16
CA SER A 48 0.34 8.72 12.38
C SER A 48 0.94 7.73 11.37
N LEU A 49 0.94 6.43 11.67
CA LEU A 49 1.34 5.38 10.73
C LEU A 49 0.33 5.26 9.58
N ILE A 50 -0.97 5.27 9.88
CA ILE A 50 -2.03 5.20 8.85
C ILE A 50 -1.96 6.43 7.93
N TRP A 51 -1.81 7.61 8.52
CA TRP A 51 -1.60 8.86 7.76
C TRP A 51 -0.35 8.77 6.89
N HIS A 52 0.74 8.22 7.42
CA HIS A 52 2.00 8.05 6.68
C HIS A 52 1.87 7.09 5.50
N ILE A 53 1.12 5.99 5.63
CA ILE A 53 0.83 5.06 4.51
C ILE A 53 0.09 5.80 3.38
N GLY A 54 -1.05 6.43 3.68
CA GLY A 54 -1.83 7.14 2.66
C GLY A 54 -1.08 8.36 2.08
N GLY A 55 -0.28 9.03 2.90
CA GLY A 55 0.59 10.13 2.49
C GLY A 55 1.68 9.68 1.51
N ALA A 56 2.33 8.55 1.77
CA ALA A 56 3.34 7.99 0.88
C ALA A 56 2.75 7.65 -0.50
N GLU A 57 1.54 7.11 -0.56
CA GLU A 57 0.84 6.83 -1.82
C GLU A 57 0.62 8.10 -2.64
N THR A 58 -0.02 9.11 -2.06
CA THR A 58 -0.28 10.38 -2.76
C THR A 58 1.01 11.07 -3.18
N TYR A 59 2.07 11.02 -2.35
CA TYR A 59 3.38 11.58 -2.66
C TYR A 59 4.07 10.90 -3.85
N TRP A 60 4.17 9.57 -3.85
CA TRP A 60 4.92 8.87 -4.90
C TRP A 60 4.22 8.97 -6.26
N PHE A 61 2.89 8.86 -6.26
CA PHE A 61 2.10 9.04 -7.48
C PHE A 61 2.15 10.48 -8.01
N HIS A 62 2.15 11.48 -7.13
CA HIS A 62 2.41 12.87 -7.52
C HIS A 62 3.80 13.04 -8.16
N ARG A 63 4.83 12.45 -7.55
CA ARG A 63 6.20 12.48 -8.09
C ARG A 63 6.31 11.77 -9.45
N ALA A 64 5.47 10.77 -9.71
CA ALA A 64 5.35 10.11 -11.01
C ALA A 64 4.54 10.91 -12.04
N LYS A 65 3.99 12.08 -11.67
CA LYS A 65 3.05 12.88 -12.49
C LYS A 65 1.74 12.15 -12.80
N HIS A 66 1.29 11.31 -11.87
CA HIS A 66 0.07 10.51 -11.99
C HIS A 66 -0.76 10.63 -10.71
N ASP A 67 -1.28 11.83 -10.42
CA ASP A 67 -2.03 12.09 -9.19
C ASP A 67 -3.22 11.12 -9.02
N ILE A 68 -3.24 10.45 -7.88
CA ILE A 68 -4.35 9.53 -7.50
C ILE A 68 -5.47 10.28 -6.76
N GLY A 69 -5.17 11.46 -6.23
CA GLY A 69 -6.07 12.33 -5.48
C GLY A 69 -5.31 13.51 -4.86
N PRO A 70 -5.97 14.34 -4.05
CA PRO A 70 -5.29 15.37 -3.27
C PRO A 70 -4.32 14.74 -2.26
N LYS A 71 -3.42 15.57 -1.69
CA LYS A 71 -2.53 15.14 -0.61
C LYS A 71 -3.34 14.48 0.51
N PHE A 72 -2.90 13.30 0.94
CA PHE A 72 -3.62 12.54 1.95
C PHE A 72 -3.72 13.30 3.29
N SER A 73 -4.94 13.38 3.80
CA SER A 73 -5.28 13.95 5.10
C SER A 73 -6.33 13.08 5.77
N ILE A 74 -6.27 13.03 7.10
CA ILE A 74 -7.30 12.47 7.98
C ILE A 74 -7.83 13.66 8.77
N GLU A 75 -9.07 14.03 8.51
CA GLU A 75 -9.76 15.14 9.18
C GLU A 75 -10.57 14.61 10.36
N THR A 76 -11.17 13.43 10.22
CA THR A 76 -11.93 12.75 11.28
C THR A 76 -11.57 11.27 11.33
N PHE A 77 -11.78 10.65 12.50
CA PHE A 77 -11.56 9.21 12.67
C PHE A 77 -12.40 8.37 11.68
N ASP A 78 -13.64 8.79 11.42
CA ASP A 78 -14.56 8.09 10.52
C ASP A 78 -14.12 8.16 9.04
N ASP A 79 -13.28 9.14 8.68
CA ASP A 79 -12.84 9.31 7.29
C ASP A 79 -11.70 8.36 6.89
N ILE A 80 -11.02 7.72 7.84
CA ILE A 80 -9.78 6.96 7.58
C ILE A 80 -10.00 5.96 6.46
N GLN A 81 -11.00 5.09 6.60
CA GLN A 81 -11.27 4.07 5.59
C GLN A 81 -11.76 4.69 4.28
N ALA A 82 -12.54 5.78 4.34
CA ALA A 82 -13.04 6.46 3.15
C ALA A 82 -11.89 7.08 2.33
N LYS A 83 -10.94 7.75 2.98
CA LYS A 83 -9.75 8.33 2.35
C LYS A 83 -8.83 7.24 1.77
N LEU A 84 -8.61 6.14 2.50
CA LEU A 84 -7.83 5.00 2.00
C LEU A 84 -8.51 4.30 0.80
N ARG A 85 -9.85 4.22 0.79
CA ARG A 85 -10.63 3.77 -0.37
C ARG A 85 -10.46 4.71 -1.56
N ALA A 86 -10.55 6.03 -1.35
CA ALA A 86 -10.33 7.02 -2.41
C ALA A 86 -8.93 6.90 -3.04
N ASN A 87 -7.87 6.74 -2.24
CA ASN A 87 -6.53 6.44 -2.76
C ASN A 87 -6.51 5.16 -3.60
N THR A 88 -7.15 4.10 -3.11
CA THR A 88 -7.22 2.80 -3.80
C THR A 88 -7.91 2.91 -5.15
N ASP A 89 -9.03 3.64 -5.24
CA ASP A 89 -9.73 3.89 -6.49
C ASP A 89 -8.90 4.77 -7.44
N GLY A 90 -8.18 5.76 -6.90
CA GLY A 90 -7.23 6.57 -7.66
C GLY A 90 -6.10 5.73 -8.27
N ILE A 91 -5.51 4.83 -7.48
CA ILE A 91 -4.48 3.90 -7.95
C ILE A 91 -5.02 3.00 -9.05
N ARG A 92 -6.21 2.39 -8.85
CA ARG A 92 -6.86 1.55 -9.88
C ARG A 92 -7.06 2.32 -11.19
N ARG A 93 -7.59 3.55 -11.10
CA ARG A 93 -7.78 4.42 -12.26
C ARG A 93 -6.47 4.66 -13.01
N VAL A 94 -5.42 5.10 -12.30
CA VAL A 94 -4.11 5.39 -12.90
C VAL A 94 -3.53 4.14 -13.55
N VAL A 95 -3.55 2.99 -12.88
CA VAL A 95 -3.01 1.73 -13.42
C VAL A 95 -3.78 1.23 -14.62
N SER A 96 -5.08 1.49 -14.72
CA SER A 96 -5.84 1.09 -15.91
C SER A 96 -5.66 2.02 -17.10
N GLN A 97 -5.18 3.26 -16.89
CA GLN A 97 -5.17 4.31 -17.91
C GLN A 97 -3.77 4.78 -18.33
N CYS A 98 -2.73 4.55 -17.52
CA CYS A 98 -1.38 4.99 -17.84
C CYS A 98 -0.85 4.28 -19.09
N ASP A 99 0.14 4.87 -19.77
CA ASP A 99 0.77 4.22 -20.93
C ASP A 99 1.52 2.93 -20.52
N GLY A 100 1.87 2.09 -21.52
CA GLY A 100 2.57 0.83 -21.26
C GLY A 100 4.01 1.00 -20.73
N ARG A 101 4.65 2.16 -20.91
CA ARG A 101 5.97 2.42 -20.31
C ARG A 101 5.86 2.57 -18.80
N GLN A 102 4.75 3.13 -18.31
CA GLN A 102 4.47 3.27 -16.88
C GLN A 102 4.24 1.94 -16.16
N ILE A 103 3.94 0.86 -16.89
CA ILE A 103 3.78 -0.50 -16.36
C ILE A 103 5.12 -1.22 -16.18
N ARG A 104 6.20 -0.71 -16.79
CA ARG A 104 7.55 -1.20 -16.53
C ARG A 104 8.02 -0.71 -15.16
N ILE A 105 8.77 -1.51 -14.42
CA ILE A 105 9.31 -1.12 -13.12
C ILE A 105 10.55 -0.25 -13.35
N VAL A 106 10.40 1.07 -13.19
CA VAL A 106 11.47 2.05 -13.37
C VAL A 106 11.59 2.89 -12.10
N PRO A 107 12.73 2.80 -11.37
CA PRO A 107 12.95 3.58 -10.15
C PRO A 107 13.06 5.08 -10.46
N PRO A 108 12.84 5.95 -9.45
CA PRO A 108 13.02 7.39 -9.63
C PRO A 108 14.50 7.72 -9.87
N THR A 109 14.77 8.76 -10.65
CA THR A 109 16.12 9.32 -10.86
C THR A 109 16.19 10.74 -10.33
N THR A 110 17.35 11.39 -10.45
CA THR A 110 17.50 12.83 -10.17
C THR A 110 16.74 13.69 -11.18
N GLU A 111 16.65 13.24 -12.44
CA GLU A 111 16.05 13.98 -13.56
C GLU A 111 14.57 13.64 -13.79
N GLY A 112 14.10 12.49 -13.27
CA GLY A 112 12.77 11.96 -13.55
C GLY A 112 12.09 11.30 -12.34
N GLY A 113 10.76 11.28 -12.40
CA GLY A 113 9.92 10.52 -11.47
C GLY A 113 9.99 9.01 -11.71
N PRO A 114 9.53 8.20 -10.75
CA PRO A 114 9.39 6.76 -10.93
C PRO A 114 8.26 6.42 -11.90
N SER A 115 8.21 5.18 -12.38
CA SER A 115 7.02 4.67 -13.09
C SER A 115 5.85 4.37 -12.15
N VAL A 116 4.63 4.28 -12.70
CA VAL A 116 3.44 3.84 -11.96
C VAL A 116 3.63 2.47 -11.31
N ALA A 117 4.17 1.48 -12.04
CA ALA A 117 4.42 0.14 -11.49
C ALA A 117 5.40 0.18 -10.31
N TRP A 118 6.46 0.99 -10.41
CA TRP A 118 7.39 1.17 -9.31
C TRP A 118 6.72 1.83 -8.10
N CYS A 119 5.89 2.86 -8.32
CA CYS A 119 5.15 3.52 -7.23
C CYS A 119 4.33 2.52 -6.43
N ILE A 120 3.56 1.68 -7.12
CA ILE A 120 2.69 0.68 -6.49
C ILE A 120 3.52 -0.27 -5.66
N LEU A 121 4.56 -0.88 -6.22
CA LEU A 121 5.39 -1.84 -5.49
C LEU A 121 6.04 -1.18 -4.27
N ARG A 122 6.54 0.05 -4.42
CA ARG A 122 7.16 0.81 -3.34
C ARG A 122 6.18 1.16 -2.22
N THR A 123 4.95 1.57 -2.55
CA THR A 123 3.93 1.97 -1.57
C THR A 123 3.23 0.75 -0.97
N TYR A 124 3.07 -0.33 -1.73
CA TYR A 124 2.60 -1.62 -1.25
C TYR A 124 3.54 -2.20 -0.17
N GLN A 125 4.86 -2.26 -0.44
CA GLN A 125 5.84 -2.77 0.53
C GLN A 125 5.87 -1.91 1.80
N HIS A 126 5.77 -0.59 1.63
CA HIS A 126 5.70 0.37 2.72
C HIS A 126 4.43 0.24 3.56
N GLY A 127 3.28 0.07 2.90
CA GLY A 127 2.00 -0.19 3.54
C GLY A 127 2.02 -1.47 4.36
N LEU A 128 2.58 -2.56 3.80
CA LEU A 128 2.77 -3.83 4.52
C LEU A 128 3.67 -3.68 5.75
N TYR A 129 4.81 -2.99 5.60
CA TYR A 129 5.73 -2.73 6.70
C TYR A 129 5.02 -2.05 7.89
N HIS A 130 4.24 -0.99 7.62
CA HIS A 130 3.51 -0.30 8.67
C HIS A 130 2.28 -1.06 9.16
N ALA A 131 1.61 -1.85 8.33
CA ALA A 131 0.53 -2.74 8.77
C ALA A 131 1.04 -3.80 9.77
N ALA A 132 2.25 -4.32 9.57
CA ALA A 132 2.91 -5.21 10.52
C ALA A 132 3.25 -4.50 11.85
N GLN A 133 3.70 -3.25 11.79
CA GLN A 133 3.90 -2.44 13.00
C GLN A 133 2.59 -2.24 13.77
N ILE A 134 1.51 -1.84 13.09
CA ILE A 134 0.18 -1.70 13.68
C ILE A 134 -0.24 -3.01 14.35
N SER A 135 -0.07 -4.15 13.67
CA SER A 135 -0.38 -5.48 14.20
C SER A 135 0.40 -5.80 15.48
N LYS A 136 1.70 -5.50 15.51
CA LYS A 136 2.53 -5.66 16.72
C LYS A 136 2.03 -4.77 17.86
N ILE A 137 1.75 -3.50 17.57
CA ILE A 137 1.23 -2.56 18.56
C ILE A 137 -0.10 -3.06 19.13
N ARG A 138 -0.96 -3.66 18.30
CA ARG A 138 -2.22 -4.28 18.75
C ARG A 138 -2.03 -5.33 19.83
N HIS A 139 -0.94 -6.10 19.75
CA HIS A 139 -0.60 -7.11 20.75
C HIS A 139 0.06 -6.52 22.00
N MET A 140 0.67 -5.34 21.90
CA MET A 140 1.38 -4.72 23.02
C MET A 140 0.47 -3.88 23.92
N ILE A 141 -0.58 -3.28 23.37
CA ILE A 141 -1.47 -2.40 24.14
C ILE A 141 -2.77 -3.10 24.53
N GLY A 142 -3.09 -3.07 25.83
CA GLY A 142 -4.33 -3.64 26.36
C GLY A 142 -5.57 -2.86 25.90
N GLY A 143 -6.73 -3.54 25.94
CA GLY A 143 -8.04 -2.94 25.61
C GLY A 143 -8.39 -2.93 24.12
N ILE A 144 -7.61 -3.61 23.29
CA ILE A 144 -7.88 -3.71 21.84
C ILE A 144 -8.87 -4.82 21.54
N PRO A 145 -9.91 -4.54 20.72
CA PRO A 145 -10.83 -5.58 20.29
C PRO A 145 -10.12 -6.64 19.45
N PRO A 146 -10.60 -7.90 19.46
CA PRO A 146 -10.10 -8.92 18.56
C PRO A 146 -10.30 -8.51 17.10
N LEU A 147 -9.52 -9.11 16.20
CA LEU A 147 -9.73 -8.94 14.76
C LEU A 147 -11.10 -9.54 14.38
N SER A 148 -11.82 -8.87 13.48
CA SER A 148 -13.17 -9.26 13.06
C SER A 148 -13.22 -10.53 12.22
N SER A 149 -12.09 -10.98 11.65
CA SER A 149 -11.99 -12.22 10.89
C SER A 149 -10.76 -13.05 11.23
N GLN A 150 -10.95 -14.37 11.16
CA GLN A 150 -9.89 -15.38 11.22
C GLN A 150 -9.26 -15.65 9.84
N GLU A 151 -9.72 -14.95 8.80
CA GLU A 151 -9.18 -15.09 7.45
C GLU A 151 -7.72 -14.64 7.40
N ASP A 152 -6.88 -15.46 6.78
CA ASP A 152 -5.48 -15.13 6.55
C ASP A 152 -5.35 -14.14 5.39
N THR A 153 -5.35 -12.87 5.75
CA THR A 153 -5.06 -11.76 4.82
C THR A 153 -3.56 -11.45 4.76
N TRP A 154 -2.75 -11.96 5.68
CA TRP A 154 -1.33 -11.63 5.75
C TRP A 154 -0.54 -12.36 4.67
N SER A 155 -0.69 -13.68 4.58
CA SER A 155 0.06 -14.47 3.60
C SER A 155 -0.27 -14.03 2.17
N THR A 156 -1.56 -13.85 1.86
CA THR A 156 -1.99 -13.30 0.56
C THR A 156 -1.38 -11.93 0.28
N ALA A 157 -1.35 -11.05 1.29
CA ALA A 157 -0.76 -9.74 1.12
C ALA A 157 0.74 -9.84 0.88
N VAL A 158 1.51 -10.61 1.63
CA VAL A 158 2.97 -10.79 1.48
C VAL A 158 3.35 -11.48 0.17
N ASP A 159 2.65 -12.54 -0.21
CA ASP A 159 3.02 -13.38 -1.35
C ASP A 159 2.73 -12.70 -2.69
N SER A 160 1.87 -11.67 -2.71
CA SER A 160 1.51 -10.95 -3.94
C SER A 160 2.73 -10.41 -4.70
N VAL A 161 3.73 -9.85 -4.01
CA VAL A 161 4.95 -9.37 -4.67
C VAL A 161 5.86 -10.51 -5.10
N ILE A 162 5.88 -11.62 -4.35
CA ILE A 162 6.66 -12.81 -4.69
C ILE A 162 6.17 -13.38 -6.02
N GLU A 163 4.85 -13.48 -6.20
CA GLU A 163 4.25 -13.96 -7.46
C GLU A 163 4.57 -13.04 -8.64
N ILE A 164 4.56 -11.71 -8.46
CA ILE A 164 4.99 -10.76 -9.49
C ILE A 164 6.46 -10.96 -9.85
N VAL A 165 7.36 -11.05 -8.85
CA VAL A 165 8.80 -11.22 -9.07
C VAL A 165 9.11 -12.54 -9.76
N LYS A 166 8.46 -13.63 -9.34
CA LYS A 166 8.62 -14.96 -9.93
C LYS A 166 8.25 -14.95 -11.42
N LYS A 167 7.10 -14.37 -11.78
CA LYS A 167 6.68 -14.26 -13.19
C LYS A 167 7.69 -13.46 -14.02
N LEU A 168 8.15 -12.31 -13.52
CA LEU A 168 9.16 -11.49 -14.21
C LEU A 168 10.50 -12.22 -14.39
N HIS A 169 10.88 -13.04 -13.40
CA HIS A 169 12.08 -13.87 -13.49
C HIS A 169 11.92 -14.98 -14.54
N ASP A 170 10.79 -15.68 -14.54
CA ASP A 170 10.51 -16.78 -15.46
C ASP A 170 10.40 -16.27 -16.91
N GLU A 171 9.77 -15.11 -17.13
CA GLU A 171 9.73 -14.44 -18.45
C GLU A 171 11.14 -14.11 -18.96
N LYS A 172 12.02 -13.62 -18.07
CA LYS A 172 13.40 -13.30 -18.45
C LYS A 172 14.20 -14.55 -18.80
N LEU A 173 13.98 -15.66 -18.08
CA LEU A 173 14.65 -16.93 -18.40
C LEU A 173 14.16 -17.53 -19.72
N GLY A 174 12.85 -17.47 -19.99
CA GLY A 174 12.29 -17.94 -21.27
C GLY A 174 12.85 -17.20 -22.49
N GLN A 175 13.13 -15.90 -22.34
CA GLN A 175 13.75 -15.07 -23.39
C GLN A 175 15.25 -15.34 -23.61
N ILE A 176 15.93 -16.02 -22.68
CA ILE A 176 17.37 -16.39 -22.81
C ILE A 176 17.51 -17.74 -23.52
N THR A 177 16.46 -18.56 -23.53
CA THR A 177 16.46 -19.91 -24.10
C THR A 177 15.92 -20.01 -25.53
N GLU A 178 15.44 -18.89 -26.09
CA GLU A 178 15.04 -18.73 -27.51
C GLU A 178 16.11 -17.97 -28.30
#